data_AF-A0A2D4NJ77-F1
#
_entry.id   AF-A0A2D4NJ77-F1
#
_cell.length_a   1.000
_cell.length_b   1.000
_cell.length_c   1.000
_cell.angle_alpha   90.00
_cell.angle_beta   90.00
_cell.angle_gamma   90.00
#
_symmetry.space_group_name_H-M   'P 1'
#
loop_
_entity.id
_entity.type
_entity.pdbx_description
1 polymer ?
#
loop_
_entity_poly.entity_id
_entity_poly.type
_entity_poly.pdbx_seq_one_letter_code
_entity_poly.pdbx_strand_id
1 'polypeptide(L)'
;IFMLLRLTKLDHKKISVEEKVAAVNKYDPPQEVAAAQDHMTHIMYSMMQPQHIFNSTLPSLDAPYPMLVLTGPLACWKRELCHRLCRKFNNYFRYSPCHTT
;
A
#
# COMPACT_ATOMS: atom_id res chain seq x y z
N ILE A 1 29.25 8.10 6.54
CA ILE A 1 29.32 8.77 5.22
C ILE A 1 30.68 8.47 4.61
N PHE A 2 30.78 7.47 3.73
CA PHE A 2 32.00 7.21 2.96
C PHE A 2 32.14 8.31 1.89
N MET A 3 32.68 9.48 2.28
CA MET A 3 32.85 10.61 1.35
C MET A 3 34.00 10.39 0.33
N LEU A 4 34.80 9.34 0.48
CA LEU A 4 36.04 9.17 -0.28
C LEU A 4 36.06 7.83 -1.03
N LEU A 5 35.57 7.83 -2.27
CA LEU A 5 35.67 6.71 -3.23
C LEU A 5 37.12 6.24 -3.49
N ARG A 6 38.11 6.97 -3.00
CA ARG A 6 39.56 6.74 -3.15
C ARG A 6 40.25 6.18 -1.89
N LEU A 7 39.52 5.85 -0.82
CA LEU A 7 40.14 5.30 0.40
C LEU A 7 40.76 3.93 0.09
N THR A 8 42.10 3.82 0.20
CA THR A 8 42.86 2.59 -0.06
C THR A 8 43.33 1.88 1.21
N LYS A 9 43.38 2.60 2.34
CA LYS A 9 43.74 2.09 3.66
C LYS A 9 42.80 2.68 4.71
N LEU A 10 42.35 1.82 5.62
CA LEU A 10 41.58 2.18 6.82
C LEU A 10 42.24 1.44 7.99
N ASP A 11 42.50 2.12 9.11
CA ASP A 11 43.10 1.52 10.32
C ASP A 11 44.38 0.71 10.06
N HIS A 12 45.29 1.26 9.25
CA HIS A 12 46.53 0.61 8.78
C HIS A 12 46.34 -0.70 8.01
N LYS A 13 45.11 -1.12 7.72
CA LYS A 13 44.79 -2.27 6.87
C LYS A 13 44.39 -1.80 5.47
N LYS A 14 44.78 -2.56 4.46
CA LYS A 14 44.36 -2.34 3.07
C LYS A 14 42.92 -2.82 2.94
N ILE A 15 42.04 -1.97 2.41
CA ILE A 15 40.63 -2.30 2.22
C ILE A 15 40.50 -3.32 1.08
N SER A 16 39.69 -4.36 1.28
CA SER A 16 39.38 -5.31 0.21
C SER A 16 38.35 -4.73 -0.76
N VAL A 17 38.34 -5.22 -2.00
CA VAL A 17 37.34 -4.78 -3.00
C VAL A 17 35.92 -5.14 -2.53
N GLU A 18 35.77 -6.28 -1.85
CA GLU A 18 34.50 -6.78 -1.31
C GLU A 18 33.94 -5.83 -0.25
N GLU A 19 34.77 -5.36 0.70
CA GLU A 19 34.36 -4.42 1.74
C GLU A 19 33.88 -3.10 1.15
N LYS A 20 34.54 -2.64 0.09
CA LYS A 20 34.15 -1.42 -0.63
C LYS A 20 32.79 -1.59 -1.31
N VAL A 21 32.58 -2.70 -2.01
CA VAL A 21 31.29 -3.00 -2.66
C VAL A 21 30.18 -3.16 -1.63
N ALA A 22 30.44 -3.84 -0.51
CA ALA A 22 29.49 -4.01 0.58
C ALA A 22 29.10 -2.67 1.22
N ALA A 23 30.06 -1.76 1.41
CA ALA A 23 29.77 -0.41 1.91
C ALA A 23 28.90 0.39 0.92
N VAL A 24 29.20 0.35 -0.37
CA VAL A 24 28.39 1.02 -1.40
C VAL A 24 26.97 0.45 -1.40
N ASN A 25 26.82 -0.88 -1.47
CA ASN A 25 25.50 -1.53 -1.47
C ASN A 25 24.69 -1.22 -0.21
N LYS A 26 25.33 -0.93 0.93
CA LYS A 26 24.63 -0.62 2.18
C LYS A 26 24.15 0.84 2.27
N TYR A 27 24.93 1.78 1.76
CA TYR A 27 24.67 3.22 1.98
C TYR A 27 24.13 3.95 0.75
N ASP A 28 24.44 3.47 -0.46
CA ASP A 28 23.97 4.04 -1.73
C ASP A 28 23.89 2.91 -2.78
N PRO A 29 22.91 1.99 -2.64
CA PRO A 29 22.81 0.84 -3.52
C PRO A 29 22.52 1.26 -4.98
N PRO A 30 23.17 0.64 -5.97
CA PRO A 30 22.78 0.78 -7.37
C PRO A 30 21.32 0.36 -7.58
N GLN A 31 20.67 0.95 -8.59
CA GLN A 31 19.26 0.67 -8.90
C GLN A 31 18.96 -0.81 -9.13
N GLU A 32 19.90 -1.55 -9.74
CA GLU A 32 19.77 -3.00 -9.95
C GLU A 32 19.72 -3.79 -8.63
N VAL A 33 20.57 -3.41 -7.66
CA VAL A 33 20.62 -4.07 -6.34
C VAL A 33 19.35 -3.75 -5.55
N ALA A 34 18.88 -2.50 -5.61
CA ALA A 34 17.62 -2.10 -4.99
C ALA A 34 16.42 -2.85 -5.59
N ALA A 35 16.34 -2.94 -6.92
CA ALA A 35 15.27 -3.66 -7.61
C ALA A 35 15.27 -5.16 -7.28
N ALA A 36 16.45 -5.79 -7.17
CA ALA A 36 16.57 -7.20 -6.80
C ALA A 36 16.08 -7.44 -5.35
N GLN A 37 16.43 -6.55 -4.43
CA GLN A 37 15.98 -6.63 -3.05
C GLN A 37 14.47 -6.42 -2.93
N ASP A 38 13.93 -5.40 -3.59
CA ASP A 38 12.48 -5.15 -3.63
C ASP A 38 11.74 -6.35 -4.24
N HIS A 39 12.23 -6.91 -5.33
CA HIS A 39 11.64 -8.10 -5.94
C HIS A 39 11.62 -9.27 -4.95
N MET A 40 12.72 -9.57 -4.26
CA MET A 40 12.75 -10.61 -3.23
C MET A 40 11.72 -10.36 -2.12
N THR A 41 11.64 -9.12 -1.63
CA THR A 41 10.68 -8.72 -0.60
C THR A 41 9.23 -8.92 -1.06
N HIS A 42 8.91 -8.52 -2.29
CA HIS A 42 7.57 -8.70 -2.85
C HIS A 42 7.21 -10.18 -3.06
N ILE A 43 8.15 -11.01 -3.55
CA ILE A 43 7.94 -12.45 -3.70
C ILE A 43 7.71 -13.10 -2.33
N MET A 44 8.53 -12.75 -1.33
CA MET A 44 8.36 -13.23 0.04
C MET A 44 6.99 -12.85 0.60
N TYR A 45 6.58 -11.58 0.48
CA TYR A 45 5.26 -11.14 0.93
C TYR A 45 4.13 -11.85 0.18
N SER A 46 4.27 -12.04 -1.13
CA SER A 46 3.29 -12.78 -1.93
C SER A 46 3.16 -14.25 -1.52
N MET A 47 4.21 -14.87 -0.99
CA MET A 47 4.17 -16.25 -0.48
C MET A 47 3.64 -16.32 0.96
N MET A 48 3.99 -15.34 1.80
CA MET A 48 3.60 -15.34 3.22
C MET A 48 2.20 -14.81 3.46
N GLN A 49 1.75 -13.82 2.68
CA GLN A 49 0.39 -13.33 2.79
C GLN A 49 -0.55 -14.31 2.11
N PRO A 50 -1.56 -14.85 2.83
CA PRO A 50 -2.66 -15.54 2.17
C PRO A 50 -3.27 -14.54 1.18
N GLN A 51 -3.38 -14.92 -0.09
CA GLN A 51 -4.15 -14.19 -1.09
C GLN A 51 -5.63 -14.31 -0.72
N HIS A 52 -6.03 -13.59 0.32
CA HIS A 52 -7.38 -13.63 0.83
C HIS A 52 -8.25 -12.85 -0.14
N ILE A 53 -8.97 -13.55 -1.00
CA ILE A 53 -10.05 -12.96 -1.78
C ILE A 53 -11.06 -12.47 -0.73
N PHE A 54 -11.11 -11.16 -0.50
CA PHE A 54 -12.13 -10.56 0.33
C PHE A 54 -13.47 -10.72 -0.38
N ASN A 55 -14.18 -11.80 -0.07
CA ASN A 55 -15.58 -11.93 -0.42
C ASN A 55 -16.30 -10.79 0.29
N SER A 56 -16.76 -9.79 -0.47
CA SER A 56 -17.64 -8.73 0.02
C SER A 56 -19.06 -9.25 0.22
N THR A 57 -19.17 -10.42 0.86
CA THR A 57 -20.41 -11.01 1.32
C THR A 57 -20.60 -10.65 2.79
N LEU A 58 -21.85 -10.53 3.23
CA LEU A 58 -22.17 -10.28 4.62
C LEU A 58 -21.49 -11.36 5.51
N PRO A 59 -20.62 -11.01 6.47
CA PRO A 59 -19.81 -11.99 7.20
C PRO A 59 -20.63 -12.87 8.17
N SER A 60 -21.80 -12.38 8.61
CA SER A 60 -22.79 -13.15 9.38
C SER A 60 -24.17 -12.47 9.28
N LEU A 61 -25.25 -13.19 9.52
CA LEU A 61 -26.61 -12.62 9.61
C LEU A 61 -26.77 -11.56 10.72
N ASP A 62 -25.85 -11.59 11.69
CA ASP A 62 -25.80 -10.68 12.84
C ASP A 62 -24.84 -9.49 12.62
N ALA A 63 -24.13 -9.48 11.48
CA ALA A 63 -23.26 -8.37 11.11
C ALA A 63 -24.09 -7.20 10.54
N PRO A 64 -23.69 -5.95 10.80
CA PRO A 64 -24.36 -4.80 10.19
C PRO A 64 -24.29 -4.90 8.66
N TYR A 65 -25.41 -4.61 8.01
CA TYR A 65 -25.50 -4.60 6.55
C TYR A 65 -24.41 -3.68 5.95
N PRO A 66 -23.76 -4.07 4.83
CA PRO A 66 -22.73 -3.25 4.22
C PRO A 66 -23.28 -1.89 3.81
N MET A 67 -22.61 -0.81 4.23
CA MET A 67 -23.01 0.56 3.91
C MET A 67 -22.40 1.00 2.58
N LEU A 68 -23.24 1.46 1.65
CA LEU A 68 -22.79 2.09 0.41
C LEU A 68 -22.51 3.58 0.66
N VAL A 69 -21.25 3.99 0.47
CA VAL A 69 -20.82 5.40 0.62
C VAL A 69 -20.55 6.00 -0.76
N LEU A 70 -21.23 7.11 -1.07
CA LEU A 70 -21.03 7.85 -2.33
C LEU A 70 -20.06 9.01 -2.12
N THR A 71 -18.83 8.87 -2.63
CA THR A 71 -17.78 9.89 -2.53
C THR A 71 -17.56 10.61 -3.88
N GLY A 72 -16.89 11.76 -3.87
CA GLY A 72 -16.59 12.53 -5.09
C GLY A 72 -16.36 14.03 -4.84
N PRO A 73 -15.99 14.80 -5.86
CA PRO A 73 -15.73 16.23 -5.74
C PRO A 73 -16.97 17.06 -5.38
N LEU A 74 -16.75 18.32 -5.00
CA LEU A 74 -17.81 19.29 -4.72
C LEU A 74 -18.67 19.50 -5.98
N ALA A 75 -19.98 19.75 -5.81
CA ALA A 75 -20.98 19.84 -6.89
C ALA A 75 -21.24 18.57 -7.71
N CYS A 76 -20.67 17.42 -7.33
CA CYS A 76 -21.12 16.14 -7.87
C CYS A 76 -22.51 15.81 -7.28
N TRP A 77 -23.47 15.40 -8.14
CA TRP A 77 -24.89 15.18 -7.85
C TRP A 77 -25.18 13.97 -6.94
N LYS A 78 -24.24 13.65 -6.03
CA LYS A 78 -24.23 12.50 -5.13
C LYS A 78 -25.49 12.43 -4.28
N ARG A 79 -26.01 13.58 -3.80
CA ARG A 79 -27.26 13.64 -3.03
C ARG A 79 -28.47 13.22 -3.86
N GLU A 80 -28.58 13.73 -5.09
CA GLU A 80 -29.69 13.37 -5.97
C GLU A 80 -29.60 11.92 -6.43
N LEU A 81 -28.40 11.46 -6.76
CA LEU A 81 -28.12 10.07 -7.11
C LEU A 81 -28.50 9.12 -5.96
N CYS A 82 -28.15 9.46 -4.72
CA CYS A 82 -28.53 8.70 -3.53
C CYS A 82 -30.06 8.55 -3.39
N HIS A 83 -30.80 9.66 -3.52
CA HIS A 83 -32.26 9.63 -3.46
C HIS A 83 -32.89 8.86 -4.62
N ARG A 84 -32.34 8.97 -5.84
CA ARG A 84 -32.80 8.18 -7.00
C ARG A 84 -32.58 6.68 -6.79
N LEU A 85 -31.43 6.28 -6.24
CA LEU A 85 -31.13 4.89 -5.88
C LEU A 85 -32.10 4.36 -4.83
N CYS A 86 -32.33 5.10 -3.75
CA CYS A 86 -33.28 4.69 -2.71
C CYS A 86 -34.72 4.58 -3.24
N ARG A 87 -35.14 5.48 -4.14
CA ARG A 87 -36.47 5.39 -4.78
C ARG A 87 -36.59 4.19 -5.72
N LYS A 88 -35.58 3.94 -6.54
CA LYS A 88 -35.60 2.86 -7.54
C LYS A 88 -35.43 1.47 -6.90
N PHE A 89 -34.65 1.37 -5.84
CA PHE A 89 -34.27 0.12 -5.17
C PHE A 89 -34.60 0.17 -3.67
N ASN A 90 -35.84 0.54 -3.34
CA ASN A 90 -36.30 0.76 -1.97
C ASN A 90 -36.22 -0.49 -1.06
N ASN A 91 -36.19 -1.69 -1.65
CA ASN A 91 -36.06 -2.93 -0.89
C ASN A 91 -34.63 -3.20 -0.41
N TYR A 92 -33.63 -2.54 -1.01
CA TYR A 92 -32.22 -2.82 -0.77
C TYR A 92 -31.48 -1.64 -0.14
N PHE A 93 -31.89 -0.41 -0.46
CA PHE A 93 -31.22 0.80 0.00
C PHE A 93 -32.12 1.67 0.85
N ARG A 94 -31.57 2.17 1.95
CA ARG A 94 -32.19 3.17 2.80
C ARG A 94 -31.25 4.35 2.98
N TYR A 95 -31.81 5.57 2.89
CA TYR A 95 -31.03 6.79 3.10
C TYR A 95 -30.66 6.93 4.58
N SER A 96 -29.38 7.07 4.86
CA SER A 96 -28.87 7.41 6.19
C SER A 96 -28.43 8.88 6.20
N PRO A 97 -28.95 9.71 7.13
CA PRO A 97 -28.49 11.09 7.25
C PRO A 97 -27.06 11.13 7.78
N CYS A 98 -26.20 11.93 7.15
CA CYS A 98 -24.88 12.27 7.68
C CYS A 98 -25.02 13.36 8.76
N HIS A 99 -24.48 13.14 9.95
CA HIS A 99 -24.45 14.12 11.06
C HIS A 99 -23.27 15.11 10.99
N THR A 100 -22.66 15.29 9.83
CA THR A 100 -21.68 16.36 9.63
C THR A 100 -22.42 17.69 9.46
N THR A 101 -22.74 18.31 10.60
CA THR A 101 -22.83 19.78 10.73
C THR A 101 -21.46 20.40 10.55
#